data_AF-A0A914DE85-F1
#
_entry.id   AF-A0A914DE85-F1
#
_cell.length_a   1.000
_cell.length_b   1.000
_cell.length_c   1.000
_cell.angle_alpha   90.00
_cell.angle_beta   90.00
_cell.angle_gamma   90.00
#
_symmetry.space_group_name_H-M   'P 1'
#
loop_
_entity.id
_entity.type
_entity.pdbx_description
1 polymer ?
#
loop_
_entity_poly.entity_id
_entity_poly.type
_entity_poly.pdbx_seq_one_letter_code
_entity_poly.pdbx_strand_id
1 'polypeptide(L)'
;ARKFLNFIVPRAIWPKIQKRLRFLINQKGIDLPKICGVELQNLHIDYIRHAVVLSTDFTVDKDHLLRAFREFMDEDLRKTKTVRELNNKPHYL
;
A
#
# COMPACT_ATOMS: atom_id res chain seq x y z
N ALA A 1 -30.74 27.83 -1.20
CA ALA A 1 -30.00 26.64 -1.67
C ALA A 1 -29.15 25.97 -0.58
N ARG A 2 -28.09 26.61 -0.04
CA ARG A 2 -27.17 25.99 0.96
C ARG A 2 -27.83 25.39 2.21
N LYS A 3 -28.81 26.08 2.83
CA LYS A 3 -29.53 25.55 4.01
C LYS A 3 -30.30 24.26 3.71
N PHE A 4 -30.85 24.12 2.50
CA PHE A 4 -31.58 22.93 2.07
C PHE A 4 -30.64 21.74 1.83
N LEU A 5 -29.48 21.98 1.21
CA LEU A 5 -28.43 20.98 1.04
C LEU A 5 -27.91 20.49 2.39
N ASN A 6 -27.61 21.38 3.33
CA ASN A 6 -27.16 21.01 4.67
C ASN A 6 -28.21 20.21 5.48
N PHE A 7 -29.49 20.29 5.12
CA PHE A 7 -30.55 19.53 5.76
C PHE A 7 -30.79 18.16 5.10
N ILE A 8 -30.73 18.12 3.76
CA ILE A 8 -30.97 16.90 2.97
C ILE A 8 -29.76 15.96 3.02
N VAL A 9 -28.54 16.49 2.96
CA VAL A 9 -27.31 15.69 2.95
C VAL A 9 -27.24 14.73 4.15
N PRO A 10 -27.32 15.18 5.42
CA PRO A 10 -27.23 14.28 6.57
C PRO A 10 -28.45 13.36 6.71
N ARG A 11 -29.66 13.80 6.31
CA ARG A 11 -30.89 13.02 6.53
C ARG A 11 -31.17 11.97 5.46
N ALA A 12 -30.87 12.26 4.20
CA ALA A 12 -31.30 11.42 3.07
C ALA A 12 -30.12 10.81 2.30
N ILE A 13 -29.00 11.53 2.17
CA ILE A 13 -27.86 11.12 1.34
C ILE A 13 -26.88 10.29 2.17
N TRP A 14 -26.50 10.75 3.36
CA TRP A 14 -25.56 10.07 4.25
C TRP A 14 -25.95 8.62 4.57
N PRO A 15 -27.20 8.30 5.00
CA PRO A 15 -27.58 6.91 5.27
C PRO A 15 -27.56 6.01 4.03
N LYS A 16 -27.81 6.56 2.82
CA LYS A 16 -27.69 5.80 1.57
C LYS A 16 -26.23 5.47 1.25
N ILE A 17 -25.33 6.42 1.47
CA ILE A 17 -23.88 6.21 1.30
C ILE A 17 -23.38 5.18 2.30
N GLN A 18 -23.71 5.32 3.59
CA GLN A 18 -23.32 4.35 4.61
C GLN A 18 -23.81 2.93 4.31
N LYS A 19 -25.06 2.78 3.86
CA LYS A 19 -25.60 1.46 3.45
C LYS A 19 -24.83 0.87 2.28
N ARG A 20 -24.51 1.66 1.24
CA ARG A 20 -23.71 1.20 0.11
C ARG A 20 -22.29 0.83 0.52
N LEU A 21 -21.66 1.65 1.36
CA LEU A 21 -20.31 1.39 1.86
C LEU A 21 -20.28 0.09 2.66
N ARG A 22 -21.22 -0.07 3.61
CA ARG A 22 -21.35 -1.28 4.43
C ARG A 22 -21.63 -2.53 3.58
N PHE A 23 -22.46 -2.40 2.55
CA PHE A 23 -22.75 -3.49 1.62
C PHE A 23 -21.53 -3.89 0.79
N LEU A 24 -20.77 -2.92 0.27
CA LEU A 24 -19.53 -3.19 -0.46
C LEU A 24 -18.50 -3.89 0.42
N ILE A 25 -18.31 -3.39 1.65
CA ILE A 25 -17.39 -3.98 2.63
C ILE A 25 -17.81 -5.41 3.00
N ASN A 26 -19.10 -5.63 3.28
CA ASN A 26 -19.58 -6.94 3.75
C ASN A 26 -19.75 -7.98 2.63
N GLN A 27 -20.12 -7.58 1.41
CA GLN A 27 -20.52 -8.51 0.35
C GLN A 27 -19.40 -8.80 -0.65
N LYS A 28 -18.53 -7.83 -0.93
CA LYS A 28 -17.37 -8.03 -1.81
C LYS A 28 -16.06 -8.26 -1.07
N GLY A 29 -16.02 -7.96 0.23
CA GLY A 29 -14.76 -7.67 0.89
C GLY A 29 -14.19 -6.33 0.39
N ILE A 30 -13.27 -5.74 1.14
CA ILE A 30 -12.44 -4.66 0.61
C ILE A 30 -11.32 -5.36 -0.13
N ASP A 31 -11.39 -5.34 -1.47
CA ASP A 31 -10.29 -5.84 -2.29
C ASP A 31 -9.13 -4.85 -2.14
N LEU A 32 -8.13 -5.23 -1.35
CA LEU A 32 -7.01 -4.37 -1.05
C LEU A 32 -6.04 -4.35 -2.23
N PRO A 33 -5.39 -3.20 -2.51
CA PRO A 33 -4.44 -3.12 -3.59
C PRO A 33 -3.26 -4.08 -3.33
N LYS A 34 -2.88 -4.84 -4.36
CA LYS A 34 -1.65 -5.63 -4.35
C LYS A 34 -0.46 -4.70 -4.57
N ILE A 35 0.37 -4.52 -3.56
CA ILE A 35 1.54 -3.63 -3.62
C ILE A 35 2.78 -4.51 -3.65
N CYS A 36 3.59 -4.42 -4.72
CA CYS A 36 4.88 -5.13 -4.82
C CYS A 36 4.79 -6.66 -4.57
N GLY A 37 3.69 -7.29 -5.02
CA GLY A 37 3.48 -8.72 -4.79
C GLY A 37 2.92 -9.09 -3.41
N VAL A 38 2.66 -8.10 -2.55
CA VAL A 38 2.04 -8.26 -1.23
C VAL A 38 0.52 -8.17 -1.39
N GLU A 39 -0.17 -9.24 -0.99
CA GLU A 39 -1.63 -9.32 -0.92
C GLU A 39 -2.08 -9.05 0.51
N LEU A 40 -2.81 -7.95 0.70
CA LEU A 40 -3.31 -7.55 2.00
C LEU A 40 -4.65 -8.25 2.28
N GLN A 41 -4.82 -8.75 3.49
CA GLN A 41 -5.98 -9.51 3.96
C GLN A 41 -6.49 -8.94 5.28
N ASN A 42 -7.76 -9.20 5.60
CA ASN A 42 -8.36 -8.87 6.90
C ASN A 42 -8.16 -7.41 7.34
N LEU A 43 -8.47 -6.43 6.47
CA LEU A 43 -8.34 -5.02 6.83
C LEU A 43 -9.29 -4.65 7.99
N HIS A 44 -8.70 -4.22 9.09
CA HIS A 44 -9.33 -3.63 10.26
C HIS A 44 -8.99 -2.13 10.33
N ILE A 45 -10.01 -1.31 10.62
CA ILE A 45 -9.89 0.15 10.63
C ILE A 45 -10.34 0.66 11.98
N ASP A 46 -9.39 1.22 12.74
CA ASP A 46 -9.66 1.86 14.02
C ASP A 46 -9.51 3.37 13.92
N TYR A 47 -10.45 4.09 14.52
CA TYR A 47 -10.40 5.54 14.63
C TYR A 47 -9.96 5.92 16.04
N ILE A 48 -8.78 6.51 16.14
CA ILE A 48 -8.26 7.12 17.37
C ILE A 48 -8.28 8.66 17.22
N ARG A 49 -8.07 9.41 18.31
CA ARG A 49 -8.10 10.88 18.22
C ARG A 49 -7.07 11.36 17.20
N HIS A 50 -7.56 12.03 16.14
CA HIS A 50 -6.77 12.60 15.05
C HIS A 50 -5.95 11.59 14.20
N ALA A 51 -6.22 10.29 14.29
CA ALA A 51 -5.56 9.31 13.43
C ALA A 51 -6.47 8.13 13.08
N VAL A 52 -6.16 7.52 11.94
CA VAL A 52 -6.79 6.29 11.47
C VAL A 52 -5.71 5.21 11.51
N VAL A 53 -5.97 4.15 12.26
CA VAL A 53 -5.10 2.97 12.32
C VAL A 53 -5.68 1.94 11.37
N LEU A 54 -4.86 1.54 10.39
CA LEU A 54 -5.18 0.49 9.44
C LEU A 54 -4.35 -0.74 9.82
N SER A 55 -5.01 -1.77 10.32
CA SER A 55 -4.40 -3.05 10.66
C SER A 55 -4.80 -4.05 9.60
N THR A 56 -3.86 -4.75 8.99
CA THR A 56 -4.14 -5.72 7.93
C THR A 56 -3.11 -6.83 8.02
N ASP A 57 -3.56 -8.06 7.85
CA ASP A 57 -2.66 -9.18 7.61
C ASP A 57 -2.14 -9.08 6.17
N PHE A 58 -1.01 -9.71 5.88
CA PHE A 58 -0.49 -9.72 4.52
C PHE A 58 0.10 -11.08 4.17
N THR A 59 -0.08 -11.46 2.91
CA THR A 59 0.55 -12.63 2.29
C THR A 59 1.49 -12.13 1.21
N VAL A 60 2.68 -12.72 1.14
CA VAL A 60 3.67 -12.39 0.11
C VAL A 60 3.92 -13.64 -0.71
N ASP A 61 3.95 -13.47 -2.03
CA ASP A 61 4.47 -14.50 -2.91
C ASP A 61 5.97 -14.69 -2.65
N LYS A 62 6.31 -15.83 -2.05
CA LYS A 62 7.67 -16.21 -1.69
C LYS A 62 8.60 -16.19 -2.89
N ASP A 63 8.17 -16.69 -4.04
CA ASP A 63 9.02 -16.79 -5.23
C ASP A 63 9.28 -15.42 -5.82
N HIS A 64 8.27 -14.54 -5.80
CA HIS A 64 8.43 -13.15 -6.19
C HIS A 64 9.42 -12.42 -5.27
N LEU A 65 9.29 -12.61 -3.96
CA LEU A 65 10.20 -12.01 -2.97
C LEU A 65 11.64 -12.47 -3.18
N LEU A 66 11.86 -13.77 -3.38
CA LEU A 66 13.20 -14.33 -3.57
C LEU A 66 13.87 -13.81 -4.86
N ARG A 67 13.10 -13.64 -5.94
CA ARG A 67 13.62 -13.07 -7.19
C ARG A 67 14.01 -11.60 -7.00
N ALA A 68 13.12 -10.80 -6.44
CA ALA A 68 13.39 -9.38 -6.17
C ALA A 68 14.59 -9.22 -5.22
N PHE A 69 14.69 -10.06 -4.19
CA PHE A 69 15.82 -10.05 -3.27
C PHE A 69 17.14 -10.41 -3.98
N ARG A 70 17.13 -11.42 -4.85
CA ARG A 70 18.31 -11.80 -5.62
C ARG A 70 18.76 -10.68 -6.56
N GLU A 71 17.82 -10.08 -7.28
CA GLU A 71 18.11 -8.94 -8.18
C GLU A 71 18.71 -7.77 -7.41
N PHE A 72 18.16 -7.46 -6.23
CA PHE A 72 18.69 -6.43 -5.35
C PHE A 72 20.14 -6.73 -4.91
N MET A 73 20.42 -7.96 -4.48
CA MET A 73 21.76 -8.38 -4.08
C MET A 73 22.76 -8.34 -5.25
N ASP A 74 22.33 -8.78 -6.43
CA ASP A 74 23.17 -8.75 -7.64
C ASP A 74 23.49 -7.30 -8.05
N GLU A 75 22.54 -6.38 -7.92
CA GLU A 75 22.76 -4.96 -8.19
C GLU A 75 23.75 -4.33 -7.18
N ASP A 76 23.63 -4.66 -5.90
CA ASP A 76 24.52 -4.17 -4.85
C ASP A 76 25.96 -4.69 -5.04
N LEU A 77 26.09 -5.96 -5.41
CA LEU A 77 27.37 -6.56 -5.78
C LEU A 77 27.98 -5.90 -7.02
N ARG A 78 27.17 -5.56 -8.04
CA ARG A 78 27.64 -4.83 -9.22
C ARG A 78 28.11 -3.43 -8.87
N LYS A 79 27.36 -2.68 -8.05
CA LYS A 79 27.77 -1.34 -7.58
C LYS A 79 29.10 -1.41 -6.84
N THR A 80 29.26 -2.40 -5.96
CA THR A 80 30.51 -2.60 -5.21
C THR A 80 31.69 -2.94 -6.13
N LYS A 81 31.50 -3.77 -7.16
CA LYS A 81 32.53 -4.06 -8.17
C LYS A 81 32.90 -2.81 -8.97
N THR A 82 31.92 -2.06 -9.46
CA THR A 82 32.16 -0.82 -10.21
C THR A 82 32.94 0.19 -9.38
N VAL A 83 32.62 0.37 -8.09
CA VAL A 83 33.38 1.27 -7.20
C VAL A 83 34.82 0.80 -7.00
N ARG A 84 35.04 -0.51 -6.83
CA ARG A 84 36.40 -1.07 -6.72
C ARG A 84 37.20 -0.90 -8.01
N GLU A 85 36.59 -1.12 -9.17
CA GLU A 85 37.23 -0.93 -10.48
C GLU A 85 37.56 0.55 -10.74
N LEU A 86 36.68 1.47 -10.34
CA LEU A 86 36.95 2.92 -10.41
C LEU A 86 38.12 3.32 -9.50
N ASN A 87 38.21 2.79 -8.28
CA ASN A 87 39.32 3.07 -7.36
C ASN A 87 40.65 2.44 -7.79
N ASN A 88 40.61 1.34 -8.56
CA ASN A 88 41.82 0.66 -9.05
C ASN A 88 42.28 1.13 -10.43
N LYS A 89 41.56 2.04 -11.11
CA LYS A 89 42.07 2.64 -12.34
C LYS A 89 43.24 3.58 -12.01
N PRO A 90 44.42 3.38 -12.61
CA PRO A 90 45.54 4.28 -12.38
C PRO A 90 45.17 5.68 -12.89
N HIS A 91 45.33 6.68 -12.03
CA HIS A 91 45.22 8.08 -12.41
C HIS A 91 46.44 8.43 -13.26
N TYR A 92 46.25 8.51 -14.57
CA TYR A 92 47.27 9.07 -15.46
C TYR A 92 47.25 10.60 -15.29
N LEU A 93 48.30 11.13 -14.66
CA LEU A 93 48.65 12.56 -14.64
C LEU A 93 49.49 12.89 -15.88
#